data_AF-A0A370KF45-F1
#
_entry.id   AF-A0A370KF45-F1
#
_cell.length_a   1.000
_cell.length_b   1.000
_cell.length_c   1.000
_cell.angle_alpha   90.00
_cell.angle_beta   90.00
_cell.angle_gamma   90.00
#
_symmetry.space_group_name_H-M   'P 1'
#
loop_
_entity.id
_entity.type
_entity.pdbx_description
1 polymer ?
#
loop_
_entity_poly.entity_id
_entity_poly.type
_entity_poly.pdbx_seq_one_letter_code
_entity_poly.pdbx_strand_id
1 'polypeptide(L)'
;MLKEHANACAAHVLALADLKEARHGVPLDSKALVEAFPGAFLGTMIENPGELAARRGDRSDTFFRHLAENGRLRALIDYLLPRRTLTGDLAAVTNHDDMAALVCALSALGIGAGDFVAVGDDDGWIILPPRAFIQPAQWALLEANASDQGAGALFV
;
A
#
# COMPACT_ATOMS: atom_id res chain seq x y z
N MET A 1 16.66 10.44 4.72
CA MET A 1 16.98 10.47 3.28
C MET A 1 15.77 10.11 2.41
N LEU A 2 15.16 8.91 2.48
CA LEU A 2 13.97 8.60 1.65
C LEU A 2 12.73 9.46 1.96
N LYS A 3 12.37 9.61 3.25
CA LYS A 3 11.24 10.45 3.70
C LYS A 3 11.39 11.92 3.29
N GLU A 4 12.60 12.46 3.39
CA GLU A 4 12.89 13.86 3.04
C GLU A 4 12.67 14.16 1.55
N HIS A 5 13.17 13.28 0.66
CA HIS A 5 12.95 13.44 -0.78
C HIS A 5 11.50 13.17 -1.18
N ALA A 6 10.83 12.21 -0.55
CA ALA A 6 9.40 11.98 -0.74
C ALA A 6 8.57 13.21 -0.35
N ASN A 7 8.89 13.85 0.77
CA ASN A 7 8.24 15.08 1.22
C ASN A 7 8.49 16.26 0.27
N ALA A 8 9.69 16.39 -0.29
CA ALA A 8 9.99 17.42 -1.28
C ALA A 8 9.15 17.24 -2.56
N CYS A 9 9.03 15.99 -3.05
CA CYS A 9 8.16 15.67 -4.19
C CYS A 9 6.68 15.95 -3.87
N ALA A 10 6.21 15.56 -2.68
CA ALA A 10 4.85 15.85 -2.24
C ALA A 10 4.57 17.36 -2.19
N ALA A 11 5.50 18.16 -1.69
CA ALA A 11 5.37 19.61 -1.67
C ALA A 11 5.19 20.21 -3.08
N HIS A 12 5.90 19.69 -4.08
CA HIS A 12 5.70 20.10 -5.47
C HIS A 12 4.32 19.71 -6.02
N VAL A 13 3.84 18.50 -5.71
CA VAL A 13 2.50 18.08 -6.12
C VAL A 13 1.44 18.95 -5.45
N LEU A 14 1.55 19.22 -4.14
CA LEU A 14 0.61 20.07 -3.39
C LEU A 14 0.59 21.51 -3.91
N ALA A 15 1.71 22.03 -4.40
CA ALA A 15 1.80 23.37 -4.97
C ALA A 15 1.20 23.47 -6.38
N LEU A 16 1.15 22.37 -7.15
CA LEU A 16 0.81 22.38 -8.57
C LEU A 16 -0.53 21.70 -8.91
N ALA A 17 -0.96 20.73 -8.09
CA ALA A 17 -2.14 19.93 -8.35
C ALA A 17 -3.32 20.37 -7.47
N ASP A 18 -4.49 20.48 -8.07
CA ASP A 18 -5.74 20.67 -7.33
C ASP A 18 -6.23 19.32 -6.77
N LEU A 19 -5.66 18.93 -5.64
CA LEU A 19 -6.11 17.78 -4.88
C LEU A 19 -7.35 18.14 -4.06
N LYS A 20 -8.27 17.17 -3.93
CA LYS A 20 -9.42 17.28 -3.03
C LYS A 20 -8.95 17.26 -1.57
N GLU A 21 -9.80 17.76 -0.68
CA GLU A 21 -9.59 17.65 0.77
C GLU A 21 -9.56 16.19 1.23
N ALA A 22 -8.71 15.89 2.22
CA ALA A 22 -8.68 14.59 2.86
C ALA A 22 -9.98 14.31 3.61
N ARG A 23 -10.49 13.09 3.47
CA ARG A 23 -11.71 12.60 4.16
C ARG A 23 -11.52 11.24 4.82
N HIS A 24 -10.31 10.69 4.77
CA HIS A 24 -9.95 9.41 5.38
C HIS A 24 -9.45 9.62 6.82
N GLY A 25 -9.44 8.55 7.62
CA GLY A 25 -9.19 8.63 9.07
C GLY A 25 -7.74 8.87 9.49
N VAL A 26 -6.79 8.84 8.55
CA VAL A 26 -5.34 9.00 8.80
C VAL A 26 -4.68 10.01 7.82
N PRO A 27 -5.15 11.26 7.79
CA PRO A 27 -4.65 12.24 6.82
C PRO A 27 -3.22 12.69 7.15
N LEU A 28 -2.34 12.69 6.14
CA LEU A 28 -1.00 13.29 6.23
C LEU A 28 -1.00 14.79 5.95
N ASP A 29 -2.02 15.28 5.23
CA ASP A 29 -2.21 16.68 4.87
C ASP A 29 -3.71 17.01 4.87
N SER A 30 -4.04 18.30 4.84
CA SER A 30 -5.38 18.80 4.52
C SER A 30 -5.92 18.30 3.18
N LYS A 31 -5.03 18.03 2.23
CA LYS A 31 -5.31 17.44 0.92
C LYS A 31 -5.25 15.91 0.99
N ALA A 32 -6.00 15.24 0.11
CA ALA A 32 -6.08 13.79 0.02
C ALA A 32 -4.76 13.17 -0.51
N LEU A 33 -3.74 13.21 0.32
CA LEU A 33 -2.40 12.68 0.11
C LEU A 33 -2.14 11.55 1.12
N VAL A 34 -1.52 10.47 0.65
CA VAL A 34 -1.19 9.30 1.47
C VAL A 34 0.21 8.80 1.15
N GLU A 35 0.84 8.14 2.12
CA GLU A 35 2.16 7.53 1.94
C GLU A 35 2.01 6.06 1.58
N ALA A 36 2.56 5.68 0.43
CA ALA A 36 2.53 4.32 -0.08
C ALA A 36 3.90 3.66 0.05
N PHE A 37 3.92 2.43 0.57
CA PHE A 37 5.14 1.61 0.66
C PHE A 37 4.92 0.27 -0.05
N PRO A 38 5.31 0.14 -1.35
CA PRO A 38 5.01 -1.05 -2.13
C PRO A 38 5.47 -2.36 -1.48
N GLY A 39 6.67 -2.38 -0.90
CA GLY A 39 7.20 -3.56 -0.23
C GLY A 39 6.38 -4.00 0.98
N ALA A 40 5.90 -3.05 1.80
CA ALA A 40 5.07 -3.35 2.97
C ALA A 40 3.66 -3.77 2.54
N PHE A 41 3.05 -3.00 1.64
CA PHE A 41 1.73 -3.29 1.08
C PHE A 41 1.65 -4.70 0.52
N LEU A 42 2.55 -5.05 -0.40
CA LEU A 42 2.59 -6.37 -1.02
C LEU A 42 2.99 -7.46 -0.02
N GLY A 43 3.97 -7.18 0.86
CA GLY A 43 4.47 -8.15 1.83
C GLY A 43 3.39 -8.66 2.79
N THR A 44 2.47 -7.79 3.21
CA THR A 44 1.35 -8.17 4.09
C THR A 44 0.34 -9.12 3.43
N MET A 45 0.30 -9.17 2.10
CA MET A 45 -0.57 -10.07 1.34
C MET A 45 0.02 -11.46 1.14
N ILE A 46 1.29 -11.69 1.51
CA ILE A 46 2.02 -12.94 1.28
C ILE A 46 2.14 -13.68 2.61
N GLU A 47 1.85 -14.99 2.61
CA GLU A 47 1.83 -15.80 3.84
C GLU A 47 3.23 -15.93 4.44
N ASN A 48 4.22 -16.29 3.62
CA ASN A 48 5.61 -16.44 4.03
C ASN A 48 6.53 -15.59 3.13
N PRO A 49 6.54 -14.25 3.28
CA PRO A 49 7.32 -13.37 2.40
C PRO A 49 8.84 -13.61 2.48
N GLY A 50 9.33 -14.19 3.58
CA GLY A 50 10.74 -14.56 3.76
C GLY A 50 11.19 -15.77 2.93
N GLU A 51 10.25 -16.62 2.48
CA GLU A 51 10.55 -17.76 1.60
C GLU A 51 10.74 -17.33 0.14
N LEU A 52 10.21 -16.16 -0.22
CA LEU A 52 10.52 -15.52 -1.48
C LEU A 52 11.94 -14.97 -1.37
N ALA A 53 12.85 -15.46 -2.20
CA ALA A 53 14.27 -15.10 -2.23
C ALA A 53 14.54 -13.65 -2.71
N ALA A 54 13.74 -12.70 -2.22
CA ALA A 54 13.77 -11.28 -2.50
C ALA A 54 15.03 -10.64 -1.90
N ARG A 55 15.77 -9.88 -2.71
CA ARG A 55 16.88 -9.06 -2.25
C ARG A 55 16.33 -7.70 -1.84
N ARG A 56 17.10 -6.95 -1.03
CA ARG A 56 16.66 -5.64 -0.52
C ARG A 56 16.28 -4.65 -1.64
N GLY A 57 16.92 -4.74 -2.81
CA GLY A 57 16.69 -3.83 -3.94
C GLY A 57 15.56 -4.22 -4.90
N ASP A 58 15.10 -5.47 -4.91
CA ASP A 58 14.08 -5.99 -5.82
C ASP A 58 12.90 -6.65 -5.08
N ARG A 59 12.76 -6.35 -3.79
CA ARG A 59 11.77 -6.99 -2.92
C ARG A 59 10.35 -6.71 -3.37
N SER A 60 10.02 -5.46 -3.66
CA SER A 60 8.72 -5.07 -4.21
C SER A 60 8.41 -5.83 -5.49
N ASP A 61 9.37 -5.97 -6.39
CA ASP A 61 9.21 -6.55 -7.71
C ASP A 61 9.01 -8.07 -7.61
N THR A 62 9.72 -8.71 -6.68
CA THR A 62 9.56 -10.13 -6.37
C THR A 62 8.18 -10.40 -5.77
N PHE A 63 7.75 -9.58 -4.82
CA PHE A 63 6.43 -9.71 -4.21
C PHE A 63 5.31 -9.42 -5.20
N PHE A 64 5.48 -8.41 -6.05
CA PHE A 64 4.54 -8.05 -7.09
C PHE A 64 4.33 -9.20 -8.06
N ARG A 65 5.42 -9.75 -8.63
CA ARG A 65 5.35 -10.87 -9.57
C ARG A 65 4.69 -12.09 -8.93
N HIS A 66 5.08 -12.45 -7.72
CA HIS A 66 4.45 -13.55 -6.98
C HIS A 66 2.93 -13.37 -6.83
N LEU A 67 2.49 -12.18 -6.44
CA LEU A 67 1.06 -11.88 -6.24
C LEU A 67 0.27 -11.68 -7.54
N ALA A 68 0.94 -11.28 -8.62
CA ALA A 68 0.36 -11.24 -9.96
C ALA A 68 0.15 -12.66 -10.48
N GLU A 69 1.17 -13.51 -10.40
CA GLU A 69 1.16 -14.89 -10.87
C GLU A 69 0.14 -15.76 -10.12
N ASN A 70 -0.01 -15.57 -8.80
CA ASN A 70 -0.97 -16.33 -8.00
C ASN A 70 -2.39 -15.73 -8.00
N GLY A 71 -2.63 -14.65 -8.76
CA GLY A 71 -3.94 -14.02 -8.91
C GLY A 71 -4.40 -13.14 -7.73
N ARG A 72 -3.63 -13.01 -6.66
CA ARG A 72 -4.04 -12.24 -5.47
C ARG A 72 -4.13 -10.74 -5.73
N LEU A 73 -3.29 -10.18 -6.61
CA LEU A 73 -3.43 -8.78 -7.05
C LEU A 73 -4.69 -8.56 -7.89
N ARG A 74 -5.06 -9.52 -8.75
CA ARG A 74 -6.33 -9.46 -9.50
C ARG A 74 -7.51 -9.46 -8.54
N ALA A 75 -7.52 -10.36 -7.57
CA ALA A 75 -8.58 -10.45 -6.56
C ALA A 75 -8.74 -9.13 -5.77
N LEU A 76 -7.63 -8.46 -5.44
CA LEU A 76 -7.67 -7.15 -4.77
C LEU A 76 -8.30 -6.08 -5.66
N ILE A 77 -7.93 -6.03 -6.94
CA ILE A 77 -8.50 -5.07 -7.90
C ILE A 77 -10.00 -5.31 -8.07
N ASP A 78 -10.42 -6.56 -8.23
CA ASP A 78 -11.83 -6.91 -8.41
C ASP A 78 -12.64 -6.59 -7.16
N TYR A 79 -12.06 -6.77 -5.97
CA TYR A 79 -12.66 -6.37 -4.70
C TYR A 79 -12.85 -4.86 -4.57
N LEU A 80 -11.82 -4.07 -4.91
CA LEU A 80 -11.86 -2.61 -4.82
C LEU A 80 -12.67 -1.96 -5.95
N LEU A 81 -12.86 -2.64 -7.07
CA LEU A 81 -13.60 -2.17 -8.25
C LEU A 81 -14.62 -3.21 -8.74
N PRO A 82 -15.64 -3.58 -7.94
CA PRO A 82 -16.53 -4.72 -8.22
C PRO A 82 -17.41 -4.58 -9.47
N ARG A 83 -17.40 -3.41 -10.12
CA ARG A 83 -18.13 -3.12 -11.37
C ARG A 83 -17.21 -2.75 -12.53
N ARG A 84 -15.92 -3.04 -12.41
CA ARG A 84 -14.92 -2.85 -13.46
C ARG A 84 -14.18 -4.18 -13.64
N THR A 85 -13.56 -4.32 -14.80
CA THR A 85 -12.75 -5.50 -15.12
C THR A 85 -11.44 -5.01 -15.67
N LEU A 86 -10.33 -5.48 -15.08
CA LEU A 86 -9.02 -5.23 -15.67
C LEU A 86 -8.83 -6.17 -16.87
N THR A 87 -8.61 -5.59 -18.05
CA THR A 87 -8.37 -6.35 -19.28
C THR A 87 -6.91 -6.73 -19.50
N GLY A 88 -5.99 -6.06 -18.81
CA GLY A 88 -4.55 -6.32 -18.90
C GLY A 88 -4.11 -7.46 -17.98
N ASP A 89 -3.10 -8.20 -18.42
CA ASP A 89 -2.38 -9.15 -17.58
C ASP A 89 -1.41 -8.41 -16.65
N LEU A 90 -1.54 -8.64 -15.34
CA LEU A 90 -0.67 -8.04 -14.35
C LEU A 90 0.74 -8.65 -14.37
N ALA A 91 0.88 -9.91 -14.76
CA ALA A 91 2.18 -10.56 -14.88
C ALA A 91 3.00 -9.99 -16.05
N ALA A 92 2.35 -9.32 -17.01
CA ALA A 92 3.02 -8.63 -18.11
C ALA A 92 3.65 -7.29 -17.70
N VAL A 93 3.31 -6.75 -16.52
CA VAL A 93 3.95 -5.54 -15.98
C VAL A 93 5.30 -5.94 -15.39
N THR A 94 6.38 -5.64 -16.12
CA THR A 94 7.75 -6.06 -15.74
C THR A 94 8.67 -4.89 -15.40
N ASN A 95 8.28 -3.66 -15.73
CA ASN A 95 9.03 -2.45 -15.38
C ASN A 95 8.85 -2.12 -13.90
N HIS A 96 9.96 -1.87 -13.20
CA HIS A 96 10.00 -1.55 -11.77
C HIS A 96 9.11 -0.36 -11.38
N ASP A 97 9.22 0.75 -12.14
CA ASP A 97 8.49 1.98 -11.86
C ASP A 97 7.00 1.79 -12.12
N ASP A 98 6.61 1.02 -13.14
CA ASP A 98 5.21 0.69 -13.42
C ASP A 98 4.60 -0.17 -12.31
N MET A 99 5.35 -1.16 -11.79
CA MET A 99 4.90 -1.96 -10.63
C MET A 99 4.69 -1.06 -9.40
N ALA A 100 5.67 -0.19 -9.10
CA ALA A 100 5.58 0.72 -7.98
C ALA A 100 4.39 1.68 -8.13
N ALA A 101 4.21 2.28 -9.31
CA ALA A 101 3.10 3.17 -9.64
C ALA A 101 1.74 2.47 -9.48
N LEU A 102 1.63 1.22 -9.93
CA LEU A 102 0.40 0.45 -9.76
C LEU A 102 0.08 0.20 -8.28
N VAL A 103 1.06 -0.14 -7.46
CA VAL A 103 0.83 -0.35 -6.01
C VAL A 103 0.48 0.96 -5.30
N CYS A 104 1.10 2.08 -5.70
CA CYS A 104 0.69 3.41 -5.23
C CYS A 104 -0.77 3.72 -5.59
N ALA A 105 -1.19 3.40 -6.83
CA ALA A 105 -2.57 3.57 -7.26
C ALA A 105 -3.54 2.67 -6.47
N LEU A 106 -3.16 1.42 -6.16
CA LEU A 106 -3.95 0.52 -5.33
C LEU A 106 -4.09 1.02 -3.89
N SER A 107 -3.02 1.61 -3.33
CA SER A 107 -3.05 2.22 -2.00
C SER A 107 -4.05 3.39 -1.97
N ALA A 108 -3.98 4.29 -2.96
CA ALA A 108 -4.93 5.40 -3.10
C ALA A 108 -6.36 4.91 -3.37
N LEU A 109 -6.53 3.81 -4.10
CA LEU A 109 -7.83 3.21 -4.37
C LEU A 109 -8.46 2.60 -3.12
N GLY A 110 -7.71 1.89 -2.27
CA GLY A 110 -8.20 1.39 -0.98
C GLY A 110 -8.73 2.52 -0.10
N ILE A 111 -7.98 3.62 -0.03
CA ILE A 111 -8.40 4.86 0.66
C ILE A 111 -9.68 5.42 0.03
N GLY A 112 -9.74 5.52 -1.29
CA GLY A 112 -10.92 6.01 -2.02
C GLY A 112 -12.15 5.12 -1.88
N ALA A 113 -11.96 3.82 -1.70
CA ALA A 113 -13.01 2.85 -1.40
C ALA A 113 -13.45 2.87 0.08
N GLY A 114 -12.66 3.50 0.96
CA GLY A 114 -12.88 3.49 2.40
C GLY A 114 -12.56 2.15 3.05
N ASP A 115 -11.74 1.32 2.40
CA ASP A 115 -11.31 0.02 2.93
C ASP A 115 -9.81 -0.13 2.76
N PHE A 116 -9.10 0.05 3.86
CA PHE A 116 -7.65 0.01 3.95
C PHE A 116 -7.25 -0.22 5.40
N VAL A 117 -6.01 -0.65 5.60
CA VAL A 117 -5.36 -0.62 6.91
C VAL A 117 -4.28 0.44 6.86
N ALA A 118 -4.02 1.13 7.97
CA ALA A 118 -2.84 1.96 8.08
C ALA A 118 -2.09 1.68 9.38
N VAL A 119 -0.77 1.81 9.33
CA VAL A 119 0.10 1.70 10.50
C VAL A 119 1.02 2.88 10.56
N GLY A 120 1.24 3.41 11.74
CA GLY A 120 1.97 4.67 11.89
C GLY A 120 1.58 5.41 13.14
N ASP A 121 1.93 6.69 13.17
CA ASP A 121 1.71 7.60 14.28
C ASP A 121 1.64 9.04 13.75
N ASP A 122 1.81 10.02 14.64
CA ASP A 122 1.81 11.44 14.30
C ASP A 122 2.94 11.84 13.32
N ASP A 123 3.99 11.01 13.18
CA ASP A 123 5.07 11.24 12.22
C ASP A 123 4.75 10.70 10.81
N GLY A 124 3.71 9.89 10.65
CA GLY A 124 3.26 9.42 9.33
C GLY A 124 2.58 8.06 9.37
N TRP A 125 1.88 7.76 8.28
CA TRP A 125 1.02 6.60 8.14
C TRP A 125 1.34 5.83 6.86
N ILE A 126 1.68 4.56 7.02
CA ILE A 126 1.86 3.62 5.92
C ILE A 126 0.52 3.01 5.59
N ILE A 127 0.05 3.25 4.37
CA ILE A 127 -1.17 2.60 3.87
C ILE A 127 -0.87 1.16 3.43
N LEU A 128 -1.72 0.25 3.88
CA LEU A 128 -1.71 -1.19 3.65
C LEU A 128 -3.02 -1.61 2.94
N PRO A 129 -3.07 -2.80 2.33
CA PRO A 129 -4.29 -3.28 1.67
C PRO A 129 -5.45 -3.45 2.67
N PRO A 130 -6.69 -3.60 2.18
CA PRO A 130 -7.84 -3.99 3.00
C PRO A 130 -7.52 -5.16 3.93
N ARG A 131 -8.09 -5.15 5.13
CA ARG A 131 -7.85 -6.19 6.15
C ARG A 131 -8.09 -7.60 5.61
N ALA A 132 -9.07 -7.78 4.73
CA ALA A 132 -9.40 -9.06 4.10
C ALA A 132 -8.26 -9.65 3.23
N PHE A 133 -7.32 -8.82 2.78
CA PHE A 133 -6.18 -9.23 1.95
C PHE A 133 -4.88 -9.39 2.73
N ILE A 134 -4.83 -8.92 3.98
CA ILE A 134 -3.70 -9.13 4.88
C ILE A 134 -3.72 -10.55 5.43
N GLN A 135 -2.59 -11.23 5.33
CA GLN A 135 -2.44 -12.61 5.78
C GLN A 135 -2.51 -12.70 7.31
N PRO A 136 -3.09 -13.78 7.88
CA PRO A 136 -3.29 -13.89 9.33
C PRO A 136 -2.01 -13.71 10.15
N ALA A 137 -0.89 -14.31 9.72
CA ALA A 137 0.39 -14.16 10.39
C ALA A 137 0.88 -12.69 10.37
N GLN A 138 0.68 -12.01 9.25
CA GLN A 138 1.11 -10.61 9.09
C GLN A 138 0.23 -9.69 9.91
N TRP A 139 -1.08 -9.98 9.99
CA TRP A 139 -2.00 -9.27 10.87
C TRP A 139 -1.59 -9.37 12.34
N ALA A 140 -1.27 -10.57 12.81
CA ALA A 140 -0.84 -10.78 14.19
C ALA A 140 0.43 -9.98 14.52
N LEU A 141 1.36 -9.85 13.57
CA LEU A 141 2.55 -9.01 13.72
C LEU A 141 2.19 -7.51 13.79
N LEU A 142 1.23 -7.04 12.99
CA LEU A 142 0.77 -5.65 13.05
C LEU A 142 0.10 -5.34 14.39
N GLU A 143 -0.75 -6.24 14.90
CA GLU A 143 -1.39 -6.10 16.20
C GLU A 143 -0.38 -6.09 17.36
N ALA A 144 0.61 -6.98 17.31
CA ALA A 144 1.69 -7.01 18.29
C ALA A 144 2.50 -5.70 18.29
N ASN A 145 2.91 -5.25 17.10
CA ASN A 145 3.63 -3.98 16.96
C ASN A 145 2.81 -2.79 17.44
N ALA A 146 1.51 -2.75 17.12
CA ALA A 146 0.63 -1.67 17.57
C ALA A 146 0.45 -1.66 19.10
N SER A 147 0.39 -2.85 19.72
CA SER A 147 0.30 -2.97 21.18
C SER A 147 1.56 -2.45 21.87
N ASP A 148 2.74 -2.67 21.29
CA ASP A 148 4.02 -2.21 21.82
C ASP A 148 4.23 -0.69 21.66
N GLN A 149 3.71 -0.09 20.57
CA GLN A 149 3.84 1.35 20.30
C GLN A 149 2.79 2.22 21.02
N GLY A 150 1.67 1.62 21.45
CA GLY A 150 0.59 2.31 22.15
C GLY A 150 -0.70 2.43 21.33
N ALA A 151 -1.79 2.77 22.02
CA ALA A 151 -3.11 2.88 21.40
C ALA A 151 -3.08 3.90 20.24
N GLY A 152 -3.60 3.49 19.08
CA GLY A 152 -3.70 4.35 17.90
C GLY A 152 -2.66 4.06 16.81
N ALA A 153 -1.69 3.16 17.00
CA ALA A 153 -0.68 2.89 15.97
C ALA A 153 -1.17 2.03 14.77
N LEU A 154 -2.43 1.57 14.83
CA LEU A 154 -3.07 0.74 13.81
C LEU A 154 -4.49 1.26 13.56
N PHE A 155 -4.75 1.61 12.31
CA PHE A 155 -6.05 2.04 11.79
C PHE A 155 -6.63 0.94 10.89
N VAL A 156 -7.94 0.71 11.01
CA VAL A 156 -8.72 -0.26 10.23
C VAL A 156 -10.04 0.37 9.82
#